data_AF-A0A2D6Q2A2-F1
#
_entry.id   AF-A0A2D6Q2A2-F1
#
_cell.length_a   1.000
_cell.length_b   1.000
_cell.length_c   1.000
_cell.angle_alpha   90.00
_cell.angle_beta   90.00
_cell.angle_gamma   90.00
#
_symmetry.space_group_name_H-M   'P 1'
#
loop_
_entity.id
_entity.type
_entity.pdbx_description
1 polymer ?
#
loop_
_entity_poly.entity_id
_entity_poly.type
_entity_poly.pdbx_seq_one_letter_code
_entity_poly.pdbx_strand_id
1 'polypeptide(L)' 'MIRFLLPFLLCGCVTVHDPQPADTVFDESKRDWLEVFKHEIKVAVENDDIDAYNFYFGEYLRERVRLWKESKKNAE' A
#
# COMPACT_ATOMS: atom_id res chain seq x y z
N MET A 1 -12.68 -58.07 2.90
CA MET A 1 -12.60 -56.93 1.95
C MET A 1 -12.61 -55.65 2.77
N ILE A 2 -11.43 -55.13 3.09
CA ILE A 2 -11.25 -53.89 3.86
C ILE A 2 -10.71 -52.88 2.87
N ARG A 3 -11.52 -51.91 2.48
CA ARG A 3 -11.08 -50.75 1.72
C ARG A 3 -12.14 -49.65 1.85
N PHE A 4 -11.67 -48.43 2.07
CA PHE A 4 -12.42 -47.17 2.16
C PHE A 4 -12.95 -46.76 3.54
N LEU A 5 -12.05 -46.59 4.51
CA LEU A 5 -12.28 -45.69 5.65
C LEU A 5 -11.01 -44.87 5.90
N LEU A 6 -10.65 -43.97 4.98
CA LEU A 6 -9.46 -43.13 5.17
C LEU A 6 -9.44 -41.71 4.55
N PRO A 7 -10.55 -41.03 4.18
CA PRO A 7 -10.45 -39.60 3.83
C PRO A 7 -11.07 -38.64 4.86
N PHE A 8 -11.47 -39.08 6.06
CA PHE A 8 -12.15 -38.20 7.05
C PHE A 8 -11.24 -37.63 8.15
N LEU A 9 -9.95 -37.94 8.16
CA LEU A 9 -9.01 -37.50 9.22
C LEU A 9 -8.15 -36.28 8.86
N LEU A 10 -8.43 -35.59 7.75
CA LEU A 10 -7.68 -34.41 7.31
C LEU A 10 -8.49 -33.11 7.37
N CYS A 11 -9.48 -33.01 8.25
CA CYS A 11 -10.00 -31.70 8.67
C CYS A 11 -8.96 -31.05 9.59
N GLY A 12 -7.92 -30.48 8.98
CA GLY A 12 -7.05 -29.53 9.67
C GLY A 12 -7.91 -28.37 10.14
N CYS A 13 -7.96 -28.15 11.45
CA CYS A 13 -8.47 -26.91 12.02
C CYS A 13 -7.53 -25.78 11.56
N VAL A 14 -7.81 -25.17 10.41
CA VAL A 14 -7.37 -23.80 10.17
C VAL A 14 -8.13 -22.95 11.17
N THR A 15 -7.54 -22.78 12.36
CA THR A 15 -7.88 -21.63 13.19
C THR A 15 -7.61 -20.42 12.32
N VAL A 16 -8.69 -19.73 11.95
CA VAL A 16 -8.63 -18.41 11.31
C VAL A 16 -8.06 -17.46 12.37
N HIS A 17 -6.74 -17.52 12.55
CA HIS A 17 -6.03 -16.41 13.12
C HIS A 17 -5.97 -15.40 11.98
N ASP A 18 -6.93 -14.48 11.94
CA ASP A 18 -6.66 -13.20 11.30
C ASP A 18 -5.49 -12.61 12.08
N PRO A 19 -4.26 -12.53 11.52
CA PRO A 19 -3.20 -11.80 12.18
C PRO A 19 -3.67 -10.35 12.21
N GLN A 20 -4.28 -9.94 13.32
CA GLN A 20 -4.62 -8.55 13.52
C GLN A 20 -3.28 -7.82 13.66
N PRO A 21 -2.92 -6.91 12.74
CA PRO A 21 -1.65 -6.20 12.84
C PRO A 21 -1.68 -5.44 14.17
N ALA A 22 -0.89 -5.92 15.13
CA ALA A 22 -0.97 -5.48 16.52
C ALA A 22 -0.43 -4.05 16.71
N ASP A 23 0.23 -3.48 15.70
CA ASP A 23 1.08 -2.30 15.92
C ASP A 23 1.26 -1.41 14.66
N THR A 24 0.18 -1.16 13.92
CA THR A 24 0.23 -0.15 12.85
C THR A 24 -0.85 0.90 13.05
N VAL A 25 -0.72 1.71 14.10
CA VAL A 25 -1.36 3.02 14.09
C VAL A 25 -0.61 3.84 13.05
N PHE A 26 -1.13 3.84 11.83
CA PHE A 26 -0.57 4.64 10.74
C PHE A 26 -0.79 6.12 11.05
N ASP A 27 0.28 6.77 11.49
CA ASP A 27 0.31 8.21 11.64
C ASP A 27 0.46 8.85 10.26
N GLU A 28 -0.66 9.22 9.65
CA GLU A 28 -0.69 9.86 8.33
C GLU A 28 0.14 11.15 8.28
N SER A 29 0.35 11.82 9.43
CA SER A 29 1.15 13.05 9.50
C SER A 29 2.65 12.82 9.31
N LYS A 30 3.12 11.57 9.50
CA LYS A 30 4.53 11.18 9.31
C LYS A 30 4.83 10.62 7.92
N ARG A 31 3.80 10.44 7.08
CA ARG A 31 3.99 9.86 5.75
C ARG A 31 4.51 10.91 4.78
N ASP A 32 5.72 10.69 4.25
CA ASP A 32 6.24 11.49 3.15
C ASP A 32 5.61 11.04 1.83
N TRP A 33 4.46 11.65 1.50
CA TRP A 33 3.74 11.37 0.26
C TRP A 33 4.55 11.70 -1.00
N LEU A 34 5.50 12.64 -0.94
CA LEU A 34 6.35 12.93 -2.09
C LEU A 34 7.28 11.76 -2.40
N GLU A 35 7.81 11.09 -1.37
CA GLU A 35 8.60 9.88 -1.56
C GLU A 35 7.71 8.80 -2.19
N VAL A 36 6.57 8.50 -1.58
CA VAL A 36 5.64 7.46 -2.06
C VAL A 36 5.31 7.67 -3.53
N PHE A 37 4.91 8.87 -3.94
CA PHE A 37 4.57 9.12 -5.35
C PHE A 37 5.79 8.99 -6.28
N LYS A 38 7.00 9.39 -5.85
CA LYS A 38 8.22 9.18 -6.66
C LYS A 38 8.50 7.69 -6.84
N HIS A 39 8.34 6.91 -5.79
CA HIS A 39 8.52 5.45 -5.84
C HIS A 39 7.54 4.83 -6.83
N GLU A 40 6.25 5.16 -6.73
CA GLU A 40 5.22 4.63 -7.62
C GLU A 40 5.43 5.06 -9.08
N ILE A 41 5.85 6.31 -9.34
CA ILE A 41 6.22 6.76 -10.69
C ILE A 41 7.36 5.90 -11.25
N LYS A 42 8.38 5.60 -10.45
CA LYS A 42 9.51 4.76 -10.86
C LYS A 42 9.02 3.34 -11.19
N VAL A 43 8.19 2.75 -10.34
CA VAL A 43 7.60 1.42 -10.56
C VAL A 43 6.73 1.41 -11.83
N ALA A 44 5.96 2.45 -12.08
CA ALA A 44 5.16 2.58 -13.30
C ALA A 44 6.03 2.61 -14.56
N VAL A 45 7.15 3.36 -14.54
CA VAL A 45 8.12 3.39 -15.65
C VAL A 45 8.78 2.03 -15.85
N GLU A 46 9.17 1.34 -14.77
CA GLU A 46 9.79 0.02 -14.84
C GLU A 46 8.85 -1.04 -15.43
N ASN A 47 7.54 -0.87 -15.26
CA ASN A 47 6.50 -1.79 -15.76
C ASN A 47 5.84 -1.34 -17.08
N ASP A 48 6.28 -0.23 -17.68
CA ASP A 48 5.65 0.39 -18.87
C ASP A 48 4.13 0.66 -18.67
N ASP A 49 3.74 0.97 -17.43
CA ASP A 49 2.35 1.27 -17.05
C ASP A 49 2.07 2.77 -17.17
N ILE A 50 1.63 3.18 -18.37
CA ILE A 50 1.37 4.58 -18.68
C ILE A 50 0.21 5.17 -17.87
N ASP A 51 -0.77 4.36 -17.50
CA ASP A 51 -1.93 4.80 -16.74
C ASP A 51 -1.53 5.11 -15.29
N ALA A 52 -0.77 4.21 -14.67
CA ALA A 52 -0.20 4.44 -13.35
C ALA A 52 0.75 5.64 -13.35
N TYR A 53 1.61 5.76 -14.36
CA TYR A 53 2.51 6.91 -14.50
C TYR A 53 1.73 8.23 -14.51
N ASN A 54 0.71 8.34 -15.37
CA ASN A 54 -0.09 9.56 -15.50
C ASN A 54 -0.82 9.92 -14.20
N PHE A 55 -1.36 8.91 -13.52
CA PHE A 55 -2.02 9.08 -12.23
C PHE A 55 -1.05 9.60 -11.16
N TYR A 56 0.02 8.85 -10.87
CA TYR A 56 0.95 9.19 -9.79
C TYR A 56 1.76 10.46 -10.06
N PHE A 57 2.09 10.74 -11.32
CA PHE A 57 2.72 12.00 -11.69
C PHE A 57 1.80 13.20 -11.42
N GLY A 58 0.50 13.06 -11.72
CA GLY A 58 -0.51 14.07 -11.39
C GLY A 58 -0.61 14.33 -9.88
N GLU A 59 -0.63 13.28 -9.06
CA GLU A 59 -0.66 13.40 -7.59
C GLU A 59 0.63 14.02 -7.04
N TYR A 60 1.79 13.61 -7.57
CA TYR A 60 3.07 14.18 -7.18
C TYR A 60 3.11 15.71 -7.37
N LEU A 61 2.62 16.20 -8.51
CA LEU A 61 2.55 17.65 -8.78
C LEU A 61 1.59 18.38 -7.83
N ARG A 62 0.41 17.80 -7.56
CA ARG A 62 -0.55 18.36 -6.60
C ARG A 62 0.07 18.49 -5.22
N GLU A 63 0.76 17.45 -4.77
CA GLU A 63 1.39 17.42 -3.45
C GLU A 63 2.54 18.43 -3.32
N ARG A 64 3.35 18.59 -4.37
CA ARG A 64 4.37 19.66 -4.41
C ARG A 64 3.76 21.05 -4.29
N VAL A 65 2.64 21.30 -4.97
CA VAL A 65 1.93 22.59 -4.89
C VAL A 65 1.35 22.80 -3.49
N ARG A 66 0.78 21.76 -2.87
CA ARG A 66 0.27 21.81 -1.49
C ARG A 66 1.37 22.22 -0.51
N LEU A 67 2.50 21.52 -0.53
CA LEU A 67 3.64 21.79 0.35
C LEU A 67 4.25 23.18 0.11
N TRP A 68 4.32 23.62 -1.15
CA TRP A 68 4.77 24.98 -1.47
C TRP A 68 3.84 26.04 -0.86
N LYS A 69 2.52 25.90 -0.97
CA LYS A 69 1.55 26.81 -0.35
C LYS A 69 1.67 26.84 1.17
N GLU A 70 1.86 25.68 1.80
CA GLU A 70 2.06 25.58 3.26
C GLU A 70 3.35 26.28 3.70
N SER A 71 4.45 26.10 2.96
CA SER A 71 5.72 26.78 3.24
C SER A 71 5.60 28.30 3.17
N LYS A 72 4.77 28.82 2.25
CA LYS A 72 4.50 30.26 2.13
C LYS A 72 3.67 30.79 3.28
N LYS A 73 2.61 30.07 3.66
CA LYS A 73 1.76 30.43 4.80
C LYS A 73 2.52 30.46 6.13
N ASN A 74 3.48 29.55 6.31
CA ASN A 74 4.28 29.47 7.54
C ASN A 74 5.41 30.53 7.61
N ALA A 75 5.66 31.26 6.52
CA ALA A 75 6.68 32.31 6.45
C ALA A 75 6.15 33.73 6.65
N GLU A 76 4.82 33.88 6.78
CA GLU A 76 4.11 35.13 7.11
C GLU A 76 3.80 35.17 8.62
#